data_AF-A0A3P8UWC8-F1
#
_entry.id   AF-A0A3P8UWC8-F1
#
_cell.length_a   1.000
_cell.length_b   1.000
_cell.length_c   1.000
_cell.angle_alpha   90.00
_cell.angle_beta   90.00
_cell.angle_gamma   90.00
#
_symmetry.space_group_name_H-M   'P 1'
#
loop_
_entity.id
_entity.type
_entity.pdbx_description
1 polymer ?
#
loop_
_entity_poly.entity_id
_entity_poly.type
_entity_poly.pdbx_seq_one_letter_code
_entity_poly.pdbx_strand_id
1 'polypeptide(L)'
;LFPLQMFKCQNCDLQKCKSDKKEVLIELTSPTLVSQPALVGRSVFGVALEILREEGQMACGVPFILRDMVEFLDKHGMHHRGLFRLCSSVARTKQLRQQWDRGEMVNLEQEGDVPMVASLLKLFFRELPTAIIPEPQFLTVFQFMGVWDGPELNRSLRENLLCLPAEHLTVLLYLVRFLSRVAAHSQSNHMPVENLATIFGPCIFQ
;
A
#
# COMPACT_ATOMS: atom_id res chain seq x y z
N LEU A 1 2.45 -2.97 20.95
CA LEU A 1 1.93 -4.00 20.00
C LEU A 1 0.68 -3.42 19.37
N PHE A 2 0.80 -2.85 18.17
CA PHE A 2 -0.33 -2.22 17.46
C PHE A 2 -1.45 -3.25 17.25
N PRO A 3 -2.66 -3.05 17.79
CA PRO A 3 -3.70 -4.05 17.67
C PRO A 3 -4.36 -3.93 16.28
N LEU A 4 -3.90 -4.76 15.34
CA LEU A 4 -4.58 -5.03 14.06
C LEU A 4 -6.03 -5.55 14.25
N GLN A 5 -6.44 -5.88 15.48
CA GLN A 5 -7.80 -6.30 15.85
C GLN A 5 -8.82 -5.15 15.93
N MET A 6 -8.39 -3.89 15.83
CA MET A 6 -9.29 -2.73 15.98
C MET A 6 -10.19 -2.43 14.77
N PHE A 7 -9.97 -3.07 13.62
CA PHE A 7 -10.69 -2.78 12.38
C PHE A 7 -11.77 -3.82 12.07
N LYS A 8 -12.68 -4.07 13.02
CA LYS A 8 -14.00 -4.64 12.68
C LYS A 8 -14.83 -3.54 12.02
N CYS A 9 -14.70 -3.43 10.70
CA CYS A 9 -15.48 -2.51 9.87
C CYS A 9 -16.94 -3.00 9.83
N GLN A 10 -17.81 -2.49 10.71
CA GLN A 10 -19.25 -2.47 10.43
C GLN A 10 -19.51 -1.26 9.52
N ASN A 11 -20.09 -1.52 8.36
CA ASN A 11 -20.52 -0.58 7.31
C ASN A 11 -19.44 0.06 6.43
N CYS A 12 -18.87 -0.72 5.51
CA CYS A 12 -18.46 -0.16 4.23
C CYS A 12 -18.76 -1.17 3.11
N ASP A 13 -19.89 -0.95 2.41
CA ASP A 13 -20.31 -1.76 1.27
C ASP A 13 -19.33 -1.61 0.11
N LEU A 14 -18.36 -2.54 0.03
CA LEU A 14 -17.38 -2.66 -1.05
C LEU A 14 -17.97 -3.11 -2.40
N GLN A 15 -19.29 -3.21 -2.55
CA GLN A 15 -19.93 -3.73 -3.77
C GLN A 15 -20.03 -2.73 -4.93
N LYS A 16 -19.67 -1.44 -4.73
CA LYS A 16 -19.85 -0.41 -5.78
C LYS A 16 -18.63 -0.13 -6.67
N CYS A 17 -17.47 -0.73 -6.42
CA CYS A 17 -16.24 -0.53 -7.23
C CYS A 17 -15.95 -1.69 -8.20
N LYS A 18 -16.98 -2.27 -8.85
CA LYS A 18 -16.82 -3.34 -9.87
C LYS A 18 -17.24 -2.93 -11.29
N SER A 19 -17.49 -1.67 -11.56
CA SER A 19 -17.75 -1.21 -12.92
C SER A 19 -17.17 0.17 -13.09
N ASP A 20 -15.98 0.21 -13.69
CA ASP A 20 -15.60 1.23 -14.66
C ASP A 20 -14.32 0.75 -15.37
N LYS A 21 -14.49 -0.24 -16.25
CA LYS A 21 -13.57 -0.45 -17.37
C LYS A 21 -14.17 0.29 -18.56
N LYS A 22 -13.81 1.56 -18.75
CA LYS A 22 -13.97 2.21 -20.04
C LYS A 22 -12.62 2.25 -20.73
N GLU A 23 -12.56 1.48 -21.81
CA GLU A 23 -11.51 1.47 -22.81
C GLU A 23 -11.34 2.89 -23.37
N VAL A 24 -10.10 3.38 -23.38
CA VAL A 24 -9.72 4.57 -24.13
C VAL A 24 -9.01 4.08 -25.39
N LEU A 25 -9.76 4.04 -26.49
CA LEU A 25 -9.24 3.82 -27.84
C LEU A 25 -8.67 5.14 -28.35
N ILE A 26 -7.38 5.19 -28.64
CA ILE A 26 -6.74 6.32 -29.34
C ILE A 26 -6.36 5.85 -30.74
N GLU A 27 -7.01 6.44 -31.75
CA GLU A 27 -6.71 6.20 -33.15
C GLU A 27 -5.32 6.72 -33.54
N LEU A 28 -4.63 5.94 -34.38
CA LEU A 28 -3.34 6.29 -34.96
C LEU A 28 -3.51 7.31 -36.09
N THR A 29 -2.76 8.41 -36.01
CA THR A 29 -2.31 9.14 -37.19
C THR A 29 -0.97 9.83 -36.91
N SER A 30 0.04 9.52 -37.74
CA SER A 30 1.34 10.20 -37.84
C SER A 30 1.41 10.93 -39.20
N PRO A 31 2.42 11.77 -39.52
CA PRO A 31 3.55 12.21 -38.70
C PRO A 31 3.82 13.74 -38.78
N THR A 32 4.34 14.36 -37.72
CA THR A 32 5.21 15.54 -37.86
C THR A 32 6.24 15.60 -36.73
N LEU A 33 7.51 15.69 -37.11
CA LEU A 33 8.68 15.77 -36.24
C LEU A 33 8.63 17.07 -35.43
N VAL A 34 8.17 16.96 -34.18
CA VAL A 34 8.41 17.97 -33.14
C VAL A 34 9.29 17.31 -32.09
N SER A 35 10.45 17.92 -31.85
CA SER A 35 11.40 17.51 -30.82
C SER A 35 10.68 17.34 -29.48
N GLN A 36 10.56 16.10 -29.03
CA GLN A 36 9.95 15.77 -27.74
C GLN A 36 10.80 16.41 -26.63
N PRO A 37 10.22 17.20 -25.71
CA PRO A 37 10.84 17.37 -24.41
C PRO A 37 10.86 15.99 -23.76
N ALA A 38 12.02 15.57 -23.23
CA ALA A 38 12.18 14.29 -22.55
C ALA A 38 11.00 14.07 -21.59
N LEU A 39 10.27 12.97 -21.78
CA LEU A 39 9.20 12.55 -20.88
C LEU A 39 9.83 12.43 -19.48
N VAL A 40 9.54 13.39 -18.61
CA VAL A 40 9.85 13.31 -17.19
C VAL A 40 9.13 12.05 -16.72
N GLY A 41 9.89 11.01 -16.36
CA GLY A 41 9.34 9.73 -15.97
C GLY A 41 8.34 9.91 -14.83
N ARG A 42 7.13 9.41 -15.00
CA ARG A 42 6.08 9.38 -13.97
C ARG A 42 6.45 8.33 -12.93
N SER A 43 7.39 8.68 -12.05
CA SER A 43 7.77 7.83 -10.92
C SER A 43 6.55 7.60 -10.04
N VAL A 44 6.35 6.37 -9.60
CA VAL A 44 5.22 6.00 -8.71
C VAL A 44 5.71 5.55 -7.34
N PHE A 45 6.96 5.08 -7.26
CA PHE A 45 7.68 4.93 -5.99
C PHE A 45 8.42 6.21 -5.64
N GLY A 46 8.59 6.48 -4.35
CA GLY A 46 9.33 7.67 -3.92
C GLY A 46 8.54 8.98 -4.00
N VAL A 47 7.24 8.91 -4.29
CA VAL A 47 6.40 10.09 -4.58
C VAL A 47 5.36 10.29 -3.48
N ALA A 48 5.09 11.56 -3.14
CA ALA A 48 4.08 11.91 -2.14
C ALA A 48 2.68 11.50 -2.62
N LEU A 49 1.82 11.07 -1.68
CA LEU A 49 0.47 10.58 -2.04
C LEU A 49 -0.37 11.67 -2.70
N GLU A 50 -0.16 12.94 -2.32
CA GLU A 50 -0.81 14.12 -2.88
C GLU A 50 -0.46 14.31 -4.35
N ILE A 51 0.81 14.06 -4.72
CA ILE A 51 1.28 14.14 -6.11
C ILE A 51 0.65 12.99 -6.92
N LEU A 52 0.64 11.76 -6.38
CA LEU A 52 -0.01 10.63 -7.05
C LEU A 52 -1.50 10.89 -7.30
N ARG A 53 -2.18 11.57 -6.38
CA ARG A 53 -3.58 12.01 -6.56
C ARG A 53 -3.70 13.00 -7.70
N GLU A 54 -2.87 14.05 -7.71
CA GLU A 54 -2.89 15.13 -8.70
C GLU A 54 -2.57 14.63 -10.11
N GLU A 55 -1.68 13.63 -10.22
CA GLU A 55 -1.35 12.96 -11.49
C GLU A 55 -2.37 11.89 -11.91
N GLY A 56 -3.47 11.74 -11.16
CA GLY A 56 -4.53 10.78 -11.46
C GLY A 56 -4.09 9.32 -11.32
N GLN A 57 -3.06 9.03 -10.52
CA GLN A 57 -2.53 7.68 -10.27
C GLN A 57 -3.25 6.93 -9.13
N MET A 58 -4.45 7.39 -8.75
CA MET A 58 -5.23 6.85 -7.66
C MET A 58 -6.69 6.63 -8.05
N ALA A 59 -7.29 5.57 -7.51
CA ALA A 59 -8.73 5.38 -7.47
C ALA A 59 -9.21 5.35 -6.02
N CYS A 60 -10.28 6.08 -5.70
CA CYS A 60 -10.84 6.19 -4.34
C CYS A 60 -9.78 6.42 -3.25
N GLY A 61 -8.79 7.29 -3.51
CA GLY A 61 -7.71 7.62 -2.57
C GLY A 61 -6.66 6.53 -2.35
N VAL A 62 -6.59 5.52 -3.21
CA VAL A 62 -5.57 4.44 -3.13
C VAL A 62 -4.81 4.36 -4.47
N PRO A 63 -3.46 4.36 -4.47
CA PRO A 63 -2.65 4.26 -5.68
C PRO A 63 -2.92 2.97 -6.47
N PHE A 64 -2.89 3.04 -7.79
CA PHE A 64 -3.10 1.86 -8.65
C PHE A 64 -2.10 0.75 -8.36
N ILE A 65 -0.81 1.07 -8.27
CA ILE A 65 0.23 0.08 -7.95
C ILE A 65 -0.03 -0.64 -6.62
N LEU A 66 -0.57 0.08 -5.62
CA LEU A 66 -0.88 -0.52 -4.32
C LEU A 66 -2.08 -1.47 -4.43
N ARG A 67 -3.07 -1.14 -5.25
CA ARG A 67 -4.21 -2.01 -5.56
C ARG A 67 -3.76 -3.28 -6.28
N ASP A 68 -2.94 -3.13 -7.32
CA ASP A 68 -2.44 -4.26 -8.11
C ASP A 68 -1.64 -5.24 -7.24
N MET A 69 -0.75 -4.72 -6.38
CA MET A 69 0.02 -5.54 -5.45
C MET A 69 -0.86 -6.26 -4.42
N VAL A 70 -1.86 -5.56 -3.85
CA VAL A 70 -2.78 -6.16 -2.87
C VAL A 70 -3.68 -7.20 -3.52
N GLU A 71 -4.20 -6.95 -4.73
CA GLU A 71 -5.03 -7.90 -5.46
C GLU A 71 -4.25 -9.18 -5.80
N PHE A 72 -3.02 -9.04 -6.28
CA PHE A 72 -2.14 -10.18 -6.52
C PHE A 72 -1.90 -11.00 -5.24
N LEU A 73 -1.60 -10.34 -4.12
CA LEU A 73 -1.33 -11.02 -2.85
C LEU A 73 -2.59 -11.60 -2.19
N ASP A 74 -3.76 -10.98 -2.37
CA ASP A 74 -5.05 -11.56 -1.98
C ASP A 74 -5.28 -12.88 -2.74
N LYS A 75 -4.96 -12.92 -4.04
CA LYS A 75 -5.17 -14.09 -4.90
C LYS A 75 -4.14 -15.20 -4.67
N HIS A 76 -2.86 -14.86 -4.53
CA HIS A 76 -1.75 -15.83 -4.54
C HIS A 76 -1.01 -15.96 -3.21
N GLY A 77 -1.08 -14.93 -2.36
CA GLY A 77 -0.25 -14.80 -1.16
C GLY A 77 -0.87 -15.33 0.13
N MET A 78 -2.20 -15.43 0.22
CA MET A 78 -2.90 -15.67 1.51
C MET A 78 -2.49 -16.94 2.26
N HIS A 79 -2.10 -17.98 1.52
CA HIS A 79 -1.65 -19.26 2.08
C HIS A 79 -0.12 -19.46 1.94
N HIS A 80 0.60 -18.45 1.43
CA HIS A 80 2.04 -18.53 1.24
C HIS A 80 2.74 -18.43 2.59
N ARG A 81 3.36 -19.54 3.03
CA ARG A 81 4.11 -19.59 4.28
C ARG A 81 5.16 -18.48 4.35
N GLY A 82 5.16 -17.71 5.43
CA GLY A 82 6.10 -16.60 5.64
C GLY A 82 5.88 -15.38 4.74
N LEU A 83 4.66 -15.15 4.23
CA LEU A 83 4.35 -13.93 3.46
C LEU A 83 4.90 -12.67 4.16
N PHE A 84 5.51 -11.76 3.39
CA PHE A 84 6.29 -10.59 3.87
C PHE A 84 7.59 -10.86 4.63
N ARG A 85 7.81 -12.06 5.18
CA ARG A 85 9.05 -12.43 5.89
C ARG A 85 10.14 -12.95 4.97
N LEU A 86 9.75 -13.59 3.86
CA LEU A 86 10.70 -14.21 2.93
C LEU A 86 11.43 -13.19 2.06
N CYS A 87 12.66 -13.53 1.68
CA CYS A 87 13.48 -12.74 0.76
C CYS A 87 13.02 -12.94 -0.69
N SER A 88 13.03 -11.88 -1.48
CA SER A 88 12.83 -11.91 -2.93
C SER A 88 14.13 -11.70 -3.69
N SER A 89 14.12 -11.95 -5.00
CA SER A 89 15.22 -11.55 -5.88
C SER A 89 15.30 -10.03 -5.95
N VAL A 90 16.33 -9.44 -5.33
CA VAL A 90 16.55 -7.98 -5.30
C VAL A 90 16.63 -7.40 -6.72
N ALA A 91 17.29 -8.12 -7.63
CA ALA A 91 17.43 -7.69 -9.03
C ALA A 91 16.06 -7.63 -9.74
N ARG A 92 15.25 -8.68 -9.65
CA ARG A 92 13.92 -8.71 -10.28
C ARG A 92 12.95 -7.74 -9.62
N THR A 93 12.97 -7.62 -8.29
CA THR A 93 12.21 -6.61 -7.54
C THR A 93 12.55 -5.20 -8.05
N LYS A 94 13.84 -4.87 -8.20
CA LYS A 94 14.27 -3.57 -8.70
C LYS A 94 13.85 -3.33 -10.15
N GLN A 95 13.93 -4.35 -11.01
CA GLN A 95 13.49 -4.25 -12.41
C GLN A 95 12.00 -3.94 -12.50
N LEU A 96 11.16 -4.68 -11.78
CA LEU A 96 9.70 -4.50 -11.80
C LEU A 96 9.30 -3.11 -11.29
N ARG A 97 9.96 -2.64 -10.22
CA ARG A 97 9.83 -1.25 -9.74
C ARG A 97 10.16 -0.23 -10.83
N GLN A 98 11.27 -0.41 -11.55
CA GLN A 98 11.71 0.53 -12.60
C GLN A 98 10.75 0.56 -13.80
N GLN A 99 10.14 -0.56 -14.16
CA GLN A 99 9.11 -0.60 -15.19
C GLN A 99 7.91 0.26 -14.80
N TRP A 100 7.44 0.14 -13.56
CA TRP A 100 6.37 1.00 -13.04
C TRP A 100 6.73 2.49 -13.04
N ASP A 101 7.92 2.87 -12.58
CA ASP A 101 8.35 4.28 -12.60
C ASP A 101 8.52 4.87 -14.00
N ARG A 102 8.65 4.03 -15.03
CA ARG A 102 8.67 4.44 -16.43
C ARG A 102 7.27 4.52 -17.05
N GLY A 103 6.24 4.15 -16.29
CA GLY A 103 4.87 4.04 -16.80
C GLY A 103 4.66 2.85 -17.75
N GLU A 104 5.54 1.84 -17.70
CA GLU A 104 5.37 0.61 -18.46
C GLU A 104 4.21 -0.23 -17.87
N MET A 105 3.49 -0.96 -18.72
CA MET A 105 2.49 -1.92 -18.24
C MET A 105 3.19 -3.12 -17.61
N VAL A 106 2.89 -3.38 -16.34
CA VAL A 106 3.41 -4.51 -15.59
C VAL A 106 2.30 -5.53 -15.38
N ASN A 107 2.54 -6.79 -15.74
CA ASN A 107 1.61 -7.87 -15.46
C ASN A 107 2.15 -8.77 -14.34
N LEU A 108 1.67 -8.55 -13.12
CA LEU A 108 2.12 -9.30 -11.94
C LEU A 108 1.88 -10.82 -12.06
N GLU A 109 0.88 -11.26 -12.82
CA GLU A 109 0.61 -12.69 -13.04
C GLU A 109 1.69 -13.37 -13.89
N GLN A 110 2.39 -12.62 -14.74
CA GLN A 110 3.45 -13.13 -15.62
C GLN A 110 4.85 -12.84 -15.07
N GLU A 111 5.05 -11.67 -14.48
CA GLU A 111 6.36 -11.15 -14.10
C GLU A 111 6.65 -11.27 -12.60
N GLY A 112 5.61 -11.38 -11.77
CA GLY A 112 5.68 -11.36 -10.32
C GLY A 112 5.72 -12.74 -9.67
N ASP A 113 6.24 -12.78 -8.44
CA ASP A 113 6.06 -13.89 -7.50
C ASP A 113 5.69 -13.33 -6.11
N VAL A 114 5.13 -14.17 -5.25
CA VAL A 114 4.61 -13.73 -3.94
C VAL A 114 5.68 -13.02 -3.09
N PRO A 115 6.90 -13.56 -2.89
CA PRO A 115 7.95 -12.84 -2.17
C PRO A 115 8.30 -11.49 -2.81
N MET A 116 8.36 -11.41 -4.15
CA MET A 116 8.69 -10.18 -4.87
C MET A 116 7.62 -9.11 -4.69
N VAL A 117 6.35 -9.43 -4.90
CA VAL A 117 5.24 -8.47 -4.77
C VAL A 117 5.10 -8.04 -3.31
N ALA A 118 5.31 -8.95 -2.35
CA ALA A 118 5.37 -8.62 -0.94
C ALA A 118 6.51 -7.64 -0.60
N SER A 119 7.68 -7.81 -1.22
CA SER A 119 8.81 -6.88 -1.08
C SER A 119 8.50 -5.51 -1.69
N LEU A 120 7.85 -5.46 -2.86
CA LEU A 120 7.45 -4.20 -3.52
C LEU A 120 6.42 -3.44 -2.69
N LEU A 121 5.45 -4.12 -2.10
CA LEU A 121 4.45 -3.50 -1.24
C LEU A 121 5.13 -2.85 -0.04
N LYS A 122 6.04 -3.55 0.65
CA LYS A 122 6.84 -2.96 1.75
C LYS A 122 7.68 -1.77 1.25
N LEU A 123 8.28 -1.89 0.07
CA LEU A 123 9.12 -0.86 -0.52
C LEU A 123 8.33 0.41 -0.81
N PHE A 124 7.09 0.30 -1.29
CA PHE A 124 6.22 1.45 -1.56
C PHE A 124 6.07 2.33 -0.32
N PHE A 125 5.68 1.75 0.81
CA PHE A 125 5.55 2.48 2.07
C PHE A 125 6.88 3.05 2.55
N ARG A 126 7.98 2.29 2.38
CA ARG A 126 9.30 2.72 2.81
C ARG A 126 9.89 3.86 1.96
N GLU A 127 9.49 3.98 0.71
CA GLU A 127 9.98 5.06 -0.15
C GLU A 127 9.08 6.31 -0.11
N LEU A 128 7.95 6.31 0.62
CA LEU A 128 7.14 7.51 0.76
C LEU A 128 7.98 8.67 1.34
N PRO A 129 7.96 9.87 0.75
CA PRO A 129 8.71 11.03 1.25
C PRO A 129 8.37 11.41 2.69
N THR A 130 7.16 11.08 3.13
CA THR A 130 6.70 11.21 4.51
C THR A 130 6.06 9.88 4.92
N ALA A 131 6.37 9.40 6.11
CA ALA A 131 5.77 8.18 6.64
C ALA A 131 4.24 8.22 6.59
N ILE A 132 3.61 7.06 6.39
CA ILE A 132 2.15 6.99 6.31
C ILE A 132 1.49 7.46 7.62
N ILE A 133 2.15 7.21 8.75
CA ILE A 133 1.87 7.87 10.03
C ILE A 133 3.09 8.73 10.37
N PRO A 134 3.01 10.06 10.21
CA PRO A 134 4.13 10.94 10.51
C PRO A 134 4.47 10.96 12.01
N GLU A 135 5.72 11.31 12.33
CA GLU A 135 6.30 11.27 13.68
C GLU A 135 5.45 12.00 14.75
N PRO A 136 4.90 13.21 14.52
CA PRO A 136 4.11 13.91 15.55
C PRO A 136 2.88 13.10 16.01
N GLN A 137 2.19 12.45 15.06
CA GLN A 137 1.06 11.59 15.36
C GLN A 137 1.51 10.31 16.07
N PHE A 138 2.63 9.72 15.65
CA PHE A 138 3.21 8.55 16.31
C PHE A 138 3.61 8.85 17.76
N LEU A 139 4.28 9.96 18.04
CA LEU A 139 4.70 10.35 19.39
C LEU A 139 3.51 10.59 20.31
N THR A 140 2.44 11.20 19.79
CA THR A 140 1.21 11.41 20.56
C THR A 140 0.61 10.07 20.94
N VAL A 141 0.51 9.13 20.01
CA VAL A 141 0.07 7.75 20.29
C VAL A 141 0.98 7.05 21.30
N PHE A 142 2.30 7.19 21.16
CA PHE A 142 3.28 6.48 21.98
C PHE A 142 3.25 6.94 23.44
N GLN A 143 3.08 8.24 23.68
CA GLN A 143 2.98 8.81 25.03
C GLN A 143 1.85 8.20 25.86
N PHE A 144 0.80 7.69 25.21
CA PHE A 144 -0.37 7.16 25.88
C PHE A 144 -0.40 5.63 26.03
N MET A 145 0.47 4.90 25.31
CA MET A 145 0.50 3.43 25.35
C MET A 145 0.84 2.83 26.73
N GLY A 146 1.38 3.62 27.66
CA GLY A 146 1.67 3.19 29.04
C GLY A 146 0.78 3.83 30.11
N VAL A 147 -0.14 4.72 29.74
CA VAL A 147 -0.90 5.56 30.69
C VAL A 147 -2.40 5.25 30.65
N TRP A 148 -2.93 4.82 29.51
CA TRP A 148 -4.35 4.58 29.32
C TRP A 148 -4.70 3.10 29.21
N ASP A 149 -5.89 2.76 29.68
CA ASP A 149 -6.53 1.47 29.48
C ASP A 149 -7.06 1.32 28.04
N GLY A 150 -7.48 0.10 27.71
CA GLY A 150 -7.85 -0.27 26.34
C GLY A 150 -8.82 0.70 25.64
N PRO A 151 -9.96 1.08 26.23
CA PRO A 151 -10.97 1.91 25.56
C PRO A 151 -10.53 3.36 25.33
N GLU A 152 -9.84 3.96 26.30
CA GLU A 152 -9.33 5.34 26.28
C GLU A 152 -8.20 5.44 25.27
N LEU A 153 -7.26 4.48 25.29
CA LEU A 153 -6.21 4.36 24.28
C LEU A 153 -6.82 4.23 22.89
N ASN A 154 -7.86 3.40 22.72
CA ASN A 154 -8.54 3.21 21.44
C ASN A 154 -9.20 4.49 20.93
N ARG A 155 -9.84 5.27 21.82
CA ARG A 155 -10.49 6.54 21.46
C ARG A 155 -9.45 7.53 20.96
N SER A 156 -8.39 7.73 21.72
CA SER A 156 -7.37 8.70 21.35
C SER A 156 -6.54 8.27 20.16
N LEU A 157 -6.26 6.98 19.98
CA LEU A 157 -5.71 6.44 18.74
C LEU A 157 -6.58 6.85 17.54
N ARG A 158 -7.88 6.66 17.64
CA ARG A 158 -8.83 7.02 16.58
C ARG A 158 -8.81 8.52 16.29
N GLU A 159 -8.84 9.36 17.32
CA GLU A 159 -8.77 10.82 17.18
C GLU A 159 -7.48 11.26 16.48
N ASN A 160 -6.33 10.69 16.88
CA ASN A 160 -5.04 10.98 16.25
C ASN A 160 -4.98 10.56 14.78
N LEU A 161 -5.52 9.39 14.43
CA LEU A 161 -5.58 8.93 13.05
C LEU A 161 -6.50 9.81 12.18
N LEU A 162 -7.55 10.40 12.76
CA LEU A 162 -8.43 11.34 12.05
C LEU A 162 -7.75 12.69 11.76
N CYS A 163 -6.63 13.00 12.41
CA CYS A 163 -5.81 14.17 12.11
C CYS A 163 -4.84 13.96 10.94
N LEU A 164 -4.75 12.75 10.38
CA LEU A 164 -3.93 12.48 9.21
C LEU A 164 -4.55 13.11 7.95
N PRO A 165 -3.73 13.50 6.95
CA PRO A 165 -4.23 13.81 5.61
C PRO A 165 -5.12 12.69 5.07
N ALA A 166 -6.13 13.04 4.27
CA ALA A 166 -7.15 12.09 3.81
C ALA A 166 -6.55 10.92 3.02
N GLU A 167 -5.53 11.20 2.21
CA GLU A 167 -4.78 10.25 1.41
C GLU A 167 -4.01 9.27 2.31
N HIS A 168 -3.32 9.79 3.31
CA HIS A 168 -2.58 9.00 4.30
C HIS A 168 -3.51 8.07 5.08
N LEU A 169 -4.63 8.59 5.59
CA LEU A 169 -5.61 7.79 6.32
C LEU A 169 -6.22 6.70 5.42
N THR A 170 -6.57 7.04 4.18
CA THR A 170 -7.18 6.09 3.25
C THR A 170 -6.24 4.93 2.91
N VAL A 171 -4.99 5.26 2.57
CA VAL A 171 -3.94 4.28 2.26
C VAL A 171 -3.58 3.42 3.48
N LEU A 172 -3.48 4.03 4.67
CA LEU A 172 -3.25 3.31 5.93
C LEU A 172 -4.38 2.31 6.20
N LEU A 173 -5.65 2.73 6.12
CA LEU A 173 -6.79 1.85 6.35
C LEU A 173 -6.86 0.74 5.29
N TYR A 174 -6.47 1.03 4.05
CA TYR A 174 -6.39 0.04 2.98
C TYR A 174 -5.35 -1.05 3.32
N LEU A 175 -4.14 -0.64 3.73
CA LEU A 175 -3.07 -1.53 4.17
C LEU A 175 -3.51 -2.37 5.37
N VAL A 176 -4.02 -1.74 6.42
CA VAL A 176 -4.36 -2.44 7.67
C VAL A 176 -5.49 -3.46 7.45
N ARG A 177 -6.49 -3.15 6.61
CA ARG A 177 -7.52 -4.12 6.24
C ARG A 177 -6.92 -5.33 5.52
N PHE A 178 -5.96 -5.12 4.63
CA PHE A 178 -5.27 -6.21 3.95
C PHE A 178 -4.41 -7.04 4.91
N LEU A 179 -3.61 -6.41 5.78
CA LEU A 179 -2.81 -7.12 6.79
C LEU A 179 -3.69 -7.90 7.78
N SER A 180 -4.88 -7.39 8.11
CA SER A 180 -5.87 -8.11 8.92
C SER A 180 -6.34 -9.40 8.22
N ARG A 181 -6.59 -9.37 6.91
CA ARG A 181 -6.91 -10.58 6.13
C ARG A 181 -5.75 -11.58 6.13
N VAL A 182 -4.52 -11.10 5.97
CA VAL A 182 -3.32 -11.96 6.02
C VAL A 182 -3.20 -12.63 7.39
N ALA A 183 -3.37 -11.88 8.48
CA ALA A 183 -3.33 -12.40 9.84
C ALA A 183 -4.45 -13.41 10.13
N ALA A 184 -5.64 -13.22 9.55
CA ALA A 184 -6.73 -14.18 9.66
C ALA A 184 -6.39 -15.56 9.06
N HIS A 185 -5.45 -15.61 8.10
CA HIS A 185 -4.92 -16.85 7.51
C HIS A 185 -3.63 -17.35 8.17
N SER A 186 -3.28 -16.83 9.37
CA SER A 186 -2.03 -17.13 10.07
C SER A 186 -1.81 -18.61 10.39
N GLN A 187 -2.87 -19.42 10.47
CA GLN A 187 -2.74 -20.87 10.62
C GLN A 187 -2.07 -21.54 9.40
N SER A 188 -2.24 -20.98 8.20
CA SER A 188 -1.64 -21.49 6.96
C SER A 188 -0.37 -20.74 6.61
N ASN A 189 -0.41 -19.41 6.58
CA ASN A 189 0.74 -18.60 6.15
C ASN A 189 1.77 -18.35 7.27
N HIS A 190 1.47 -18.69 8.54
CA HIS A 190 2.35 -18.46 9.70
C HIS A 190 2.72 -16.99 9.96
N MET A 191 1.85 -16.05 9.58
CA MET A 191 2.03 -14.62 9.78
C MET A 191 0.93 -14.04 10.68
N PRO A 192 1.00 -14.27 12.01
CA PRO A 192 0.10 -13.62 12.95
C PRO A 192 0.38 -12.12 13.06
N VAL A 193 -0.50 -11.40 13.77
CA VAL A 193 -0.48 -9.94 13.91
C VAL A 193 0.86 -9.42 14.38
N GLU A 194 1.49 -10.11 15.32
CA GLU A 194 2.77 -9.72 15.93
C GLU A 194 3.89 -9.70 14.89
N ASN A 195 3.95 -10.74 14.05
CA ASN A 195 4.96 -10.84 12.99
C ASN A 195 4.77 -9.73 11.94
N LEU A 196 3.52 -9.48 11.54
CA LEU A 196 3.21 -8.42 10.59
C LEU A 196 3.53 -7.03 11.16
N ALA A 197 3.23 -6.80 12.44
CA ALA A 197 3.54 -5.54 13.12
C ALA A 197 5.05 -5.28 13.18
N THR A 198 5.88 -6.30 13.45
CA THR A 198 7.34 -6.17 13.41
C THR A 198 7.85 -5.83 12.01
N ILE A 199 7.28 -6.43 10.97
CA ILE A 199 7.73 -6.22 9.59
C ILE A 199 7.29 -4.85 9.06
N PHE A 200 6.04 -4.44 9.32
CA PHE A 200 5.47 -3.21 8.78
C PHE A 200 5.68 -1.99 9.67
N GLY A 201 6.00 -2.14 10.95
CA GLY A 201 6.30 -1.02 11.84
C GLY A 201 7.31 -0.05 11.24
N PRO A 202 8.51 -0.51 10.83
CA PRO A 202 9.49 0.36 10.17
C PRO A 202 9.04 0.95 8.84
N CYS A 203 8.08 0.34 8.13
CA CYS A 203 7.53 0.89 6.89
C CYS A 203 6.48 1.97 7.15
N ILE A 204 5.81 1.92 8.30
CA ILE A 204 4.67 2.78 8.63
C ILE A 204 5.12 4.06 9.35
N PHE A 205 6.17 3.98 10.17
CA PHE A 205 6.63 5.04 11.08
C PHE A 205 8.02 5.61 10.76
N GLN A 206 8.50 5.40 9.54
CA GLN A 206 9.88 5.71 9.14
C GLN A 206 10.30 7.18 9.31
#